data_AF-A0A1G8U600-F1
#
_entry.id   AF-A0A1G8U600-F1
#
_cell.length_a   1.000
_cell.length_b   1.000
_cell.length_c   1.000
_cell.angle_alpha   90.00
_cell.angle_beta   90.00
_cell.angle_gamma   90.00
#
_symmetry.space_group_name_H-M   'P 1'
#
loop_
_entity.id
_entity.type
_entity.pdbx_description
1 polymer ?
#
loop_
_entity_poly.entity_id
_entity_poly.type
_entity_poly.pdbx_seq_one_letter_code
_entity_poly.pdbx_strand_id
1 'polypeptide(L)' 'TPVLTVDVWEHAYYIDYRNLRPKFVETFLAKLANWDFAAKNFG' A
#
# COMPACT_ATOMS: atom_id res chain seq x y z
N THR A 1 8.83 -0.63 -15.68
CA THR A 1 7.36 -0.77 -15.66
C THR A 1 6.87 -0.69 -14.23
N PRO A 2 5.70 -0.10 -13.93
CA PRO A 2 5.15 -0.12 -12.58
C PRO A 2 4.89 -1.56 -12.11
N VAL A 3 5.28 -1.88 -10.87
CA VAL A 3 5.16 -3.24 -10.31
C VAL A 3 4.28 -3.31 -9.06
N LEU A 4 4.05 -2.17 -8.39
CA LEU A 4 3.17 -2.03 -7.24
C LEU A 4 2.69 -0.58 -7.13
N THR A 5 1.54 -0.35 -6.50
CA THR A 5 1.02 0.98 -6.16
C THR A 5 0.37 0.97 -4.78
N VAL A 6 0.33 2.13 -4.13
CA VAL A 6 -0.36 2.37 -2.85
C VAL A 6 -1.21 3.62 -3.01
N ASP A 7 -2.52 3.50 -2.84
CA ASP A 7 -3.41 4.66 -2.85
C ASP A 7 -3.25 5.45 -1.55
N VAL A 8 -2.79 6.70 -1.64
CA VAL A 8 -2.57 7.61 -0.52
C VAL A 8 -3.59 8.76 -0.46
N TRP A 9 -4.67 8.67 -1.23
CA TRP A 9 -5.83 9.53 -1.05
C TRP A 9 -6.51 9.23 0.28
N GLU A 10 -7.06 10.25 0.94
CA GLU A 10 -7.66 10.09 2.27
C GLU A 10 -8.77 9.03 2.27
N HIS A 11 -9.56 8.90 1.20
CA HIS A 11 -10.58 7.85 1.12
C HIS A 11 -10.04 6.42 1.25
N ALA A 12 -8.75 6.18 0.98
CA ALA A 12 -8.14 4.86 1.03
C ALA A 12 -7.79 4.40 2.46
N TYR A 13 -7.64 5.34 3.41
CA TYR A 13 -7.18 5.02 4.76
C TYR A 13 -7.86 5.79 5.89
N TYR A 14 -8.62 6.85 5.62
CA TYR A 14 -9.08 7.77 6.67
C TYR A 14 -10.06 7.13 7.65
N ILE A 15 -10.87 6.15 7.21
CA ILE A 15 -11.81 5.43 8.08
C ILE A 15 -11.07 4.65 9.18
N ASP A 16 -9.94 4.04 8.87
CA ASP A 16 -9.20 3.18 9.80
C ASP A 16 -8.06 3.92 10.51
N TYR A 17 -7.39 4.84 9.81
CA TYR A 17 -6.16 5.49 10.27
C TYR A 17 -6.29 6.99 10.50
N ARG A 18 -7.40 7.64 10.10
CA ARG A 18 -7.59 9.10 10.19
C ARG A 18 -6.37 9.83 9.62
N ASN A 19 -5.75 10.73 10.38
CA ASN A 19 -4.56 11.49 9.99
C ASN A 19 -3.25 10.67 10.04
N LEU A 20 -3.28 9.40 10.46
CA LEU A 20 -2.10 8.53 10.59
C LEU A 20 -1.74 7.85 9.26
N ARG A 21 -1.57 8.62 8.18
CA ARG A 21 -1.10 8.10 6.88
C ARG A 21 0.19 7.27 6.98
N PRO A 22 1.20 7.64 7.79
CA PRO A 22 2.40 6.81 7.94
C PRO A 22 2.10 5.41 8.47
N LYS A 23 1.15 5.28 9.39
CA LYS A 23 0.73 4.00 9.97
C LYS A 23 0.02 3.10 8.95
N PHE A 24 -0.77 3.69 8.06
CA PHE A 24 -1.40 2.99 6.93
C PHE A 24 -0.34 2.42 5.98
N VAL A 25 0.63 3.23 5.55
CA VAL A 25 1.69 2.79 4.64
C VAL A 25 2.60 1.74 5.29
N GLU A 26 2.94 1.90 6.57
CA GLU A 26 3.67 0.90 7.36
C GLU A 26 2.93 -0.45 7.35
N THR A 27 1.62 -0.42 7.64
CA THR A 27 0.80 -1.64 7.66
C THR A 27 0.66 -2.26 6.28
N PHE A 28 0.49 -1.45 5.24
CA PHE A 28 0.44 -1.92 3.86
C PHE A 28 1.71 -2.69 3.50
N LEU A 29 2.89 -2.10 3.71
CA LEU A 29 4.17 -2.73 3.36
C LEU A 29 4.46 -3.98 4.21
N ALA A 30 4.11 -3.94 5.50
CA ALA A 30 4.42 -5.04 6.41
C ALA A 30 3.46 -6.24 6.27
N LYS A 31 2.21 -6.03 5.83
CA LYS A 31 1.16 -7.05 5.94
C LYS A 31 0.27 -7.23 4.71
N LEU A 32 0.14 -6.23 3.83
CA LEU A 32 -0.86 -6.25 2.75
C LEU A 32 -0.25 -6.27 1.35
N ALA A 33 1.00 -5.83 1.19
CA ALA A 33 1.68 -5.81 -0.09
C ALA A 33 1.79 -7.23 -0.68
N ASN A 34 1.25 -7.41 -1.89
CA ASN A 34 1.34 -8.67 -2.64
C ASN A 34 2.65 -8.70 -3.45
N TRP A 35 3.68 -9.30 -2.86
CA TRP A 35 5.01 -9.39 -3.46
C TRP A 35 5.08 -10.37 -4.64
N ASP A 36 4.25 -11.42 -4.66
CA ASP A 36 4.19 -12.36 -5.80
C ASP A 36 3.67 -11.68 -7.07
N PHE A 37 2.67 -10.81 -6.92
CA PHE A 37 2.19 -9.96 -8.00
C PHE A 37 3.28 -9.00 -8.49
N ALA A 38 3.97 -8.34 -7.56
CA ALA A 38 5.06 -7.43 -7.91
C ALA A 38 6.20 -8.17 -8.65
N ALA A 39 6.61 -9.34 -8.16
CA ALA A 39 7.63 -10.19 -8.77
C ALA A 39 7.23 -10.67 -10.17
N LYS A 40 5.96 -11.06 -10.38
CA LYS A 40 5.45 -11.44 -11.70
C LYS A 40 5.50 -10.29 -12.71
N ASN A 41 5.33 -9.06 -12.25
CA ASN A 41 5.42 -7.85 -13.08
C ASN A 41 6.85 -7.27 -13.16
N PHE A 42 7.77 -7.79 -12.34
CA PHE A 42 9.17 -7.41 -12.29
C PHE A 42 9.95 -8.28 -13.29
N GLY A 43 10.26 -7.69 -14.44
CA GLY A 43 11.09 -8.27 -15.50
C GLY A 43 12.40 -7.53 -15.60
#